data_AF-A0A6P0TGN6-F1
#
_entry.id   AF-A0A6P0TGN6-F1
#
_cell.length_a   1.000
_cell.length_b   1.000
_cell.length_c   1.000
_cell.angle_alpha   90.00
_cell.angle_beta   90.00
_cell.angle_gamma   90.00
#
_symmetry.space_group_name_H-M   'P 1'
#
loop_
_entity.id
_entity.type
_entity.pdbx_description
1 polymer ?
#
loop_
_entity_poly.entity_id
_entity_poly.type
_entity_poly.pdbx_seq_one_letter_code
_entity_poly.pdbx_strand_id
1 'polypeptide(L)' 'MAKEAVVQLFRAVQADPNLREQLNMAPNPQKFVEMAQAYGFHFTVEEWQDMTRFAVEELEGELSEIPGI' A
#
# COMPACT_ATOMS: atom_id res chain seq x y z
N MET A 1 7.84 -2.47 -16.77
CA MET A 1 7.60 -3.83 -16.25
C MET A 1 6.89 -3.81 -14.90
N ALA A 2 7.47 -3.34 -13.78
CA ALA A 2 6.77 -3.40 -12.48
C ALA A 2 6.10 -2.12 -11.98
N LYS A 3 6.62 -0.94 -12.36
CA LYS A 3 5.97 0.35 -12.05
C LYS A 3 4.54 0.43 -12.60
N GLU A 4 4.29 -0.25 -13.72
CA GLU A 4 2.97 -0.34 -14.33
C GLU A 4 1.98 -1.10 -13.45
N ALA A 5 2.38 -2.22 -12.85
CA ALA A 5 1.52 -2.99 -11.95
C ALA A 5 1.14 -2.19 -10.69
N VAL A 6 2.10 -1.46 -10.10
CA VAL A 6 1.85 -0.57 -8.97
C VAL A 6 0.90 0.57 -9.36
N VAL A 7 1.06 1.18 -10.54
CA VAL A 7 0.17 2.23 -11.05
C VAL A 7 -1.22 1.69 -11.34
N GLN A 8 -1.34 0.49 -11.89
CA GLN A 8 -2.64 -0.15 -12.12
C GLN A 8 -3.35 -0.45 -10.80
N LEU A 9 -2.63 -0.94 -9.80
CA LEU A 9 -3.17 -1.10 -8.45
C LEU A 9 -3.63 0.25 -7.88
N PHE A 10 -2.80 1.29 -8.01
CA PHE A 10 -3.12 2.63 -7.50
C PHE A 10 -4.35 3.25 -8.17
N ARG A 11 -4.61 2.91 -9.45
CA ARG A 11 -5.85 3.27 -10.14
C ARG A 11 -7.03 2.44 -9.66
N ALA A 12 -6.83 1.13 -9.47
CA ALA A 12 -7.86 0.23 -8.98
C ALA A 12 -8.33 0.62 -7.58
N VAL A 13 -7.42 0.93 -6.65
CA VAL A 13 -7.78 1.38 -5.29
C VAL A 13 -8.39 2.77 -5.25
N GLN A 14 -8.14 3.62 -6.25
CA GLN A 14 -8.82 4.91 -6.39
C GLN A 14 -10.23 4.76 -6.96
N ALA A 15 -10.44 3.81 -7.87
CA ALA A 15 -11.76 3.48 -8.40
C ALA A 15 -12.61 2.71 -7.38
N ASP A 16 -11.99 1.82 -6.60
CA ASP A 16 -12.62 0.93 -5.64
C ASP A 16 -12.09 1.16 -4.22
N PRO A 17 -12.79 1.98 -3.40
CA PRO A 17 -12.39 2.23 -2.01
C PRO A 17 -12.42 0.95 -1.15
N ASN A 18 -13.25 -0.05 -1.49
CA ASN A 18 -13.27 -1.32 -0.78
C ASN A 18 -11.95 -2.11 -0.98
N LEU A 19 -11.40 -2.09 -2.20
CA LEU A 19 -10.10 -2.70 -2.50
C LEU A 19 -8.99 -2.00 -1.71
N ARG A 20 -9.06 -0.66 -1.62
CA ARG A 20 -8.15 0.13 -0.78
C ARG A 20 -8.20 -0.32 0.67
N GLU A 21 -9.38 -0.44 1.26
CA GLU A 21 -9.54 -0.84 2.66
C GLU A 21 -9.01 -2.26 2.90
N GLN A 22 -9.35 -3.22 2.03
CA GLN A 22 -8.85 -4.60 2.13
C GLN A 22 -7.31 -4.66 2.08
N LEU A 23 -6.69 -3.88 1.20
CA LEU A 23 -5.24 -3.83 1.11
C LEU A 23 -4.61 -3.09 2.30
N ASN A 24 -5.27 -2.07 2.86
CA ASN A 24 -4.82 -1.39 4.08
C ASN A 24 -4.98 -2.25 5.35
N MET A 25 -5.80 -3.30 5.31
CA MET A 25 -5.84 -4.30 6.41
C MET A 25 -4.60 -5.18 6.45
N ALA A 26 -3.73 -5.14 5.43
CA ALA A 26 -2.48 -5.89 5.44
C ALA A 26 -1.55 -5.39 6.56
N PRO A 27 -1.18 -6.23 7.53
CA PRO A 27 -0.36 -5.82 8.67
C PRO A 27 1.12 -5.59 8.31
N ASN A 28 1.54 -6.00 7.12
CA ASN A 28 2.90 -5.83 6.63
C ASN A 28 2.89 -5.75 5.09
N PRO A 29 3.91 -5.11 4.49
CA PRO A 29 3.97 -4.91 3.04
C PRO A 29 4.12 -6.22 2.26
N GLN A 30 4.60 -7.29 2.90
CA GLN A 30 4.63 -8.61 2.28
C GLN A 30 3.22 -9.15 2.04
N LYS A 31 2.33 -9.01 3.03
CA LYS A 31 0.94 -9.43 2.89
C LYS A 31 0.15 -8.55 1.95
N PHE A 32 0.45 -7.26 1.91
CA PHE A 32 -0.09 -6.34 0.92
C PHE A 32 0.22 -6.82 -0.51
N VAL A 33 1.48 -7.13 -0.78
CA VAL A 33 1.92 -7.60 -2.10
C VAL A 33 1.29 -8.94 -2.45
N GLU A 34 1.22 -9.89 -1.52
CA GLU A 34 0.53 -11.17 -1.75
C GLU A 34 -0.95 -10.96 -2.11
N MET A 35 -1.65 -10.05 -1.43
CA MET A 35 -3.03 -9.72 -1.76
C MET A 35 -3.13 -9.08 -3.15
N ALA A 36 -2.29 -8.11 -3.46
CA ALA A 36 -2.28 -7.46 -4.77
C ALA A 36 -1.98 -8.45 -5.92
N GLN A 37 -1.06 -9.41 -5.70
CA GLN A 37 -0.81 -10.49 -6.65
C GLN A 37 -2.04 -11.39 -6.84
N ALA A 38 -2.81 -11.67 -5.79
CA ALA A 38 -4.08 -12.40 -5.90
C ALA A 38 -5.12 -11.66 -6.75
N TYR A 39 -5.06 -10.32 -6.80
CA TYR A 39 -5.87 -9.49 -7.69
C TYR A 39 -5.30 -9.35 -9.11
N GLY A 40 -4.18 -10.00 -9.42
CA GLY A 40 -3.54 -9.99 -10.74
C GLY A 40 -2.46 -8.91 -10.92
N PHE A 41 -2.07 -8.22 -9.85
CA PHE A 41 -0.99 -7.23 -9.89
C PHE A 41 0.34 -7.85 -9.46
N HIS A 42 1.23 -8.09 -10.41
CA HIS A 42 2.52 -8.72 -10.16
C HIS A 42 3.61 -7.67 -9.91
N PHE A 43 3.94 -7.44 -8.64
CA PHE A 43 5.08 -6.63 -8.20
C PHE A 43 5.64 -7.18 -6.89
N THR A 44 6.84 -6.71 -6.50
CA THR A 44 7.53 -7.12 -5.28
C THR A 44 7.37 -6.12 -4.14
N VAL A 45 7.69 -6.56 -2.92
CA VAL A 45 7.70 -5.70 -1.72
C VAL A 45 8.70 -4.56 -1.88
N GLU A 46 9.86 -4.82 -2.46
CA GLU A 46 10.89 -3.82 -2.71
C GLU A 46 10.38 -2.71 -3.63
N GLU A 47 9.65 -3.07 -4.69
CA GLU A 47 9.09 -2.10 -5.64
C GLU A 47 7.94 -1.29 -5.04
N TRP A 48 7.11 -1.93 -4.23
CA TRP A 48 6.07 -1.24 -3.46
C TRP A 48 6.68 -0.27 -2.45
N GLN A 49 7.70 -0.71 -1.70
CA GLN A 49 8.41 0.12 -0.74
C GLN A 49 9.13 1.27 -1.45
N ASP A 50 9.79 1.06 -2.58
CA ASP A 50 10.43 2.14 -3.35
C ASP A 50 9.42 3.24 -3.75
N MET A 51 8.20 2.84 -4.13
CA MET A 51 7.13 3.77 -4.52
C MET A 51 6.41 4.42 -3.33
N THR A 52 6.26 3.72 -2.20
CA THR A 52 5.52 4.19 -1.02
C THR A 52 6.41 4.77 0.08
N ARG A 53 7.72 4.53 0.05
CA ARG A 53 8.69 5.13 0.96
C ARG A 53 8.63 6.65 0.91
N PHE A 54 8.40 7.21 -0.27
CA PHE A 54 8.14 8.65 -0.45
C PHE A 54 6.88 9.15 0.25
N ALA A 55 5.89 8.29 0.51
CA ALA A 55 4.63 8.66 1.14
C ALA A 55 4.59 8.41 2.65
N VAL A 56 5.48 7.57 3.19
CA VAL A 56 5.48 7.17 4.62
C VAL A 56 6.33 8.10 5.49
N GLU A 57 7.34 8.78 4.93
CA GLU A 57 8.08 9.82 5.68
C GLU A 57 7.18 10.97 6.16
N GLU A 58 5.97 11.13 5.60
CA GLU A 58 4.98 12.10 6.08
C GLU A 58 3.97 11.52 7.08
N LEU A 59 3.73 10.20 7.09
CA LEU A 59 2.65 9.56 7.89
C LEU A 59 3.11 8.98 9.24
N GLU A 60 4.40 8.73 9.44
CA GLU A 60 4.92 8.37 10.78
C GLU A 60 4.85 9.55 11.78
N GLY A 61 4.53 10.76 11.31
CA GLY A 61 4.31 11.93 12.16
C GLY A 61 2.97 11.95 12.92
N GLU A 62 1.95 11.19 12.51
CA GLU A 62 0.59 11.32 13.10
C GLU A 62 0.21 10.23 14.12
N LEU A 63 0.98 9.14 14.25
CA LEU A 63 0.69 8.09 15.25
C LEU A 63 1.42 8.25 16.58
N SER A 64 2.26 9.29 16.75
CA SER A 64 3.04 9.50 17.98
C SER A 64 2.40 10.44 19.01
N GLU A 65 1.17 10.92 18.80
CA GLU A 65 0.53 11.84 19.75
C GLU A 65 -0.97 11.54 19.88
N ILE A 66 -1.32 10.48 20.63
CA ILE A 66 -2.53 10.54 21.45
C ILE A 66 -2.08 11.07 22.82
N PRO A 67 -2.09 12.39 23.07
CA PRO A 67 -1.81 12.92 24.39
C PRO A 67 -2.98 12.58 25.32
N GLY A 68 -2.68 11.74 26.32
CA GLY A 68 -3.35 11.68 27.61
C GLY A 68 -4.78 11.16 27.66
N ILE A 69 -4.96 9.98 28.27
CA ILE A 69 -5.82 9.81 29.45
C ILE A 69 -5.11 8.85 30.42
#